data_AF-A0A5L8XKY3-F1
#
_entry.id   AF-A0A5L8XKY3-F1
#
_cell.length_a   1.000
_cell.length_b   1.000
_cell.length_c   1.000
_cell.angle_alpha   90.00
_cell.angle_beta   90.00
_cell.angle_gamma   90.00
#
_symmetry.space_group_name_H-M   'P 1'
#
loop_
_entity.id
_entity.type
_entity.pdbx_description
1 polymer ?
#
loop_
_entity_poly.entity_id
_entity_poly.type
_entity_poly.pdbx_seq_one_letter_code
_entity_poly.pdbx_strand_id
1 'polypeptide(L)'
;MIETTKRGLNNSFRFDKINPKYNYDYIILLGITTESVHYYIVDKKQDYHYNHTLRKEYIKVNGKDKQLVMMNPGNQVNLKLTLNLKELKPISEFAEKLCFIFA
;
A
#
# COMPACT_ATOMS: atom_id res chain seq x y z
N MET A 1 -7.18 6.57 4.51
CA MET A 1 -7.21 5.25 5.18
C MET A 1 -5.82 4.93 5.72
N ILE A 2 -5.69 4.23 6.85
CA ILE A 2 -4.38 3.79 7.38
C ILE A 2 -4.41 2.27 7.53
N GLU A 3 -3.40 1.59 7.00
CA GLU A 3 -3.22 0.14 7.11
C GLU A 3 -1.85 -0.16 7.70
N THR A 4 -1.84 -0.99 8.74
CA THR A 4 -0.61 -1.36 9.46
C THR A 4 -0.35 -2.86 9.35
N THR A 5 0.90 -3.25 9.21
CA THR A 5 1.27 -4.66 9.22
C THR A 5 2.66 -4.87 9.81
N LYS A 6 2.89 -6.05 10.39
CA LYS A 6 4.21 -6.43 10.89
C LYS A 6 5.03 -7.09 9.78
N ARG A 7 6.36 -7.04 9.92
CA ARG A 7 7.29 -7.73 9.03
C ARG A 7 6.99 -9.24 8.98
N GLY A 8 6.79 -9.75 7.77
CA GLY A 8 6.70 -11.17 7.44
C GLY A 8 8.05 -11.76 6.99
N LEU A 9 8.01 -12.95 6.40
CA LEU A 9 9.19 -13.61 5.84
C LEU A 9 9.84 -12.74 4.74
N ASN A 10 11.17 -12.82 4.61
CA ASN A 10 11.95 -12.09 3.60
C ASN A 10 11.77 -10.56 3.59
N ASN A 11 11.59 -9.93 4.76
CA ASN A 11 11.38 -8.48 4.89
C ASN A 11 10.16 -7.96 4.08
N SER A 12 9.14 -8.80 3.92
CA SER A 12 7.89 -8.44 3.24
C SER A 12 6.83 -7.94 4.23
N PHE A 13 5.92 -7.12 3.73
CA PHE A 13 4.83 -6.49 4.46
C PHE A 13 3.55 -6.71 3.66
N ARG A 14 2.56 -7.37 4.28
CA ARG A 14 1.29 -7.70 3.63
C ARG A 14 0.17 -6.83 4.22
N PHE A 15 -0.39 -5.96 3.39
CA PHE A 15 -1.47 -5.04 3.75
C PHE A 15 -2.79 -5.60 3.21
N ASP A 16 -3.66 -6.10 4.08
CA ASP A 16 -4.72 -7.07 3.71
C ASP A 16 -6.11 -6.44 3.48
N LYS A 17 -6.30 -5.17 3.81
CA LYS A 17 -7.62 -4.50 3.77
C LYS A 17 -7.65 -3.34 2.76
N ILE A 18 -7.00 -3.52 1.62
CA ILE A 18 -7.03 -2.53 0.55
C ILE A 18 -8.25 -2.79 -0.33
N ASN A 19 -9.19 -1.84 -0.34
CA ASN A 19 -10.33 -1.88 -1.24
C ASN A 19 -10.37 -0.61 -2.09
N PRO A 20 -9.99 -0.66 -3.38
CA PRO A 20 -10.01 0.50 -4.26
C PRO A 20 -11.38 1.11 -4.53
N LYS A 21 -12.47 0.40 -4.22
CA LYS A 21 -13.82 0.94 -4.34
C LYS A 21 -14.19 1.88 -3.19
N TYR A 22 -13.48 1.84 -2.06
CA TYR A 22 -13.73 2.78 -0.97
C TYR A 22 -13.37 4.21 -1.35
N ASN A 23 -14.12 5.16 -0.77
CA ASN A 23 -13.89 6.58 -1.00
C ASN A 23 -12.77 7.09 -0.07
N TYR A 24 -11.54 7.11 -0.59
CA TYR A 24 -10.39 7.74 0.04
C TYR A 24 -9.54 8.41 -1.03
N ASP A 25 -8.87 9.50 -0.66
CA ASP A 25 -7.84 10.10 -1.50
C ASP A 25 -6.50 9.39 -1.30
N TYR A 26 -6.17 9.04 -0.05
CA TYR A 26 -4.89 8.42 0.30
C TYR A 26 -5.03 7.15 1.14
N ILE A 27 -4.07 6.23 0.94
CA ILE A 27 -3.80 5.13 1.87
C ILE A 27 -2.40 5.32 2.46
N ILE A 28 -2.30 5.35 3.78
CA ILE A 28 -1.02 5.31 4.48
C ILE A 28 -0.78 3.86 4.91
N LEU A 29 0.30 3.28 4.40
CA LEU A 29 0.75 1.93 4.69
C LEU A 29 1.89 2.01 5.71
N LEU A 30 1.75 1.39 6.87
CA LEU A 30 2.79 1.35 7.90
C LEU A 30 3.31 -0.09 8.09
N GLY A 31 4.59 -0.29 7.76
CA GLY A 31 5.31 -1.54 7.97
C GLY A 31 6.15 -1.47 9.25
N ILE A 32 5.88 -2.36 10.20
CA ILE A 32 6.56 -2.37 11.51
C ILE A 32 7.55 -3.53 11.56
N THR A 33 8.80 -3.22 11.88
CA THR A 33 9.83 -4.21 12.23
C THR A 33 10.09 -4.18 13.74
N THR A 34 10.99 -5.06 14.21
CA THR A 34 11.45 -5.04 15.61
C THR A 34 12.26 -3.80 15.96
N GLU A 35 12.84 -3.12 14.97
CA GLU A 35 13.82 -2.04 15.17
C GLU A 35 13.29 -0.68 14.72
N SER A 36 12.26 -0.65 13.88
CA SER A 36 11.86 0.56 13.15
C SER A 36 10.48 0.44 12.51
N VAL A 37 9.88 1.60 12.22
CA VAL A 37 8.66 1.73 11.43
C VAL A 37 9.01 2.36 10.09
N HIS A 38 8.37 1.85 9.03
CA HIS A 38 8.49 2.35 7.68
C HIS A 38 7.11 2.62 7.10
N TYR A 39 7.03 3.48 6.09
CA TYR A 39 5.77 3.91 5.50
C TYR A 39 5.79 3.93 3.97
N TYR A 40 4.60 3.89 3.37
CA TYR A 40 4.35 4.33 2.00
C TYR A 40 2.99 5.04 1.95
N ILE A 41 2.87 6.10 1.16
CA ILE A 41 1.60 6.79 0.94
C ILE A 41 1.17 6.52 -0.50
N VAL A 42 0.01 5.89 -0.65
CA VAL A 42 -0.64 5.69 -1.94
C VAL A 42 -1.56 6.89 -2.18
N ASP A 43 -1.37 7.61 -3.27
CA ASP A 43 -2.34 8.57 -3.80
C ASP A 43 -3.28 7.82 -4.76
N LYS A 44 -4.55 7.70 -4.40
CA LYS A 44 -5.52 6.93 -5.18
C LYS A 44 -5.67 7.48 -6.60
N LYS A 45 -5.61 8.80 -6.80
CA LYS A 45 -5.81 9.41 -8.12
C LYS A 45 -4.63 9.16 -9.05
N GLN A 46 -3.42 9.04 -8.49
CA GLN A 46 -2.19 8.91 -9.27
C GLN A 46 -1.68 7.47 -9.39
N ASP A 47 -1.79 6.70 -8.32
CA ASP A 47 -1.13 5.40 -8.21
C ASP A 47 -2.04 4.23 -8.58
N TYR A 48 -3.34 4.33 -8.31
CA TYR A 48 -4.28 3.24 -8.59
C TYR A 48 -4.73 3.22 -10.05
N HIS A 49 -4.81 2.03 -10.61
CA HIS A 49 -5.47 1.81 -11.91
C HIS A 49 -6.02 0.39 -12.03
N TYR A 50 -7.01 0.26 -12.90
CA TYR A 50 -7.61 -1.03 -13.25
C TYR A 50 -7.25 -1.40 -14.69
N ASN A 51 -6.73 -2.62 -14.87
CA ASN A 51 -6.49 -3.17 -16.20
C ASN A 51 -7.73 -3.96 -16.64
N HIS A 52 -8.47 -3.42 -17.61
CA HIS A 52 -9.70 -4.04 -18.14
C HIS A 52 -9.46 -5.36 -18.88
N THR A 53 -8.33 -5.51 -19.57
CA THR A 53 -7.99 -6.72 -20.32
C THR A 53 -7.70 -7.89 -19.39
N LEU A 54 -6.86 -7.66 -18.38
CA LEU A 54 -6.48 -8.67 -17.40
C LEU A 54 -7.49 -8.80 -16.25
N ARG A 55 -8.44 -7.86 -16.15
CA ARG A 55 -9.41 -7.72 -15.06
C ARG A 55 -8.75 -7.68 -13.68
N LYS A 56 -7.68 -6.91 -13.57
CA LYS A 56 -6.82 -6.84 -12.36
C LYS A 56 -6.66 -5.41 -11.89
N GLU A 57 -6.56 -5.26 -10.58
CA GLU A 57 -6.32 -3.99 -9.91
C GLU A 57 -4.84 -3.84 -9.56
N TYR A 58 -4.31 -2.64 -9.73
CA TYR A 58 -2.90 -2.34 -9.55
C TYR A 58 -2.70 -1.03 -8.79
N ILE A 59 -1.59 -0.95 -8.05
CA ILE A 59 -1.07 0.26 -7.45
C ILE A 59 0.36 0.45 -7.93
N LYS A 60 0.69 1.66 -8.38
CA LYS A 60 2.06 2.03 -8.73
C LYS A 60 2.85 2.31 -7.45
N VAL A 61 3.97 1.60 -7.27
CA VAL A 61 4.88 1.75 -6.14
C VAL A 61 6.27 2.00 -6.67
N ASN A 62 6.84 3.16 -6.37
CA ASN A 62 8.15 3.59 -6.90
C ASN A 62 8.25 3.43 -8.43
N GLY A 63 7.18 3.81 -9.15
CA GLY A 63 7.11 3.73 -10.61
C GLY A 63 6.81 2.34 -11.19
N LYS A 64 6.67 1.29 -10.36
CA LYS A 64 6.40 -0.08 -10.79
C LYS A 64 5.00 -0.53 -10.40
N ASP A 65 4.32 -1.24 -11.29
CA ASP A 65 2.99 -1.76 -10.99
C ASP A 65 3.05 -2.94 -10.04
N LYS A 66 2.25 -2.87 -8.97
CA LYS A 66 2.03 -3.95 -8.01
C LYS A 66 0.58 -4.36 -8.08
N GLN A 67 0.36 -5.65 -8.37
CA GLN A 67 -0.99 -6.19 -8.42
C GLN A 67 -1.59 -6.27 -7.01
N LEU A 68 -2.82 -5.80 -6.86
CA LEU A 68 -3.68 -6.11 -5.73
C LEU A 68 -4.27 -7.51 -5.91
N VAL A 69 -4.08 -8.36 -4.91
CA VAL A 69 -4.45 -9.79 -4.98
C VAL A 69 -5.60 -10.07 -4.03
N MET A 70 -6.48 -11.02 -4.35
CA MET A 70 -7.51 -11.45 -3.40
C MET A 70 -6.88 -12.06 -2.14
N MET A 71 -7.48 -11.77 -0.99
CA MET A 71 -7.06 -12.33 0.28
C MET A 71 -7.37 -13.82 0.38
N ASN A 72 -8.62 -14.18 0.08
CA ASN A 72 -9.16 -15.54 0.13
C ASN A 72 -10.06 -15.77 -1.11
N PRO A 73 -10.23 -17.03 -1.56
CA PRO A 73 -11.27 -17.37 -2.55
C PRO A 73 -12.64 -16.89 -2.05
N GLY A 74 -13.36 -16.11 -2.87
CA GLY A 74 -14.67 -15.56 -2.53
C GLY A 74 -14.67 -14.19 -1.82
N ASN A 75 -13.55 -13.73 -1.26
CA ASN A 75 -13.44 -12.35 -0.75
C ASN A 75 -13.01 -11.41 -1.89
N GLN A 76 -14.01 -10.89 -2.60
CA GLN A 76 -13.79 -9.92 -3.69
C GLN A 76 -13.73 -8.46 -3.21
N VAL A 77 -13.91 -8.22 -1.92
CA VAL A 77 -14.06 -6.86 -1.36
C VAL A 77 -12.72 -6.33 -0.86
N ASN A 78 -11.96 -7.14 -0.12
CA ASN A 78 -10.66 -6.73 0.42
C ASN A 78 -9.53 -7.43 -0.32
N LEU A 79 -8.65 -6.62 -0.92
CA LEU A 79 -7.44 -7.06 -1.59
C LEU A 79 -6.22 -6.83 -0.71
N LYS A 80 -5.17 -7.58 -1.02
CA LYS A 80 -3.84 -7.43 -0.43
C LYS A 80 -2.87 -6.76 -1.37
N LEU A 81 -2.01 -5.93 -0.79
CA LEU A 81 -0.77 -5.45 -1.38
C LEU A 81 0.40 -6.00 -0.58
N THR A 82 1.39 -6.56 -1.27
CA THR A 82 2.64 -7.01 -0.64
C THR A 82 3.79 -6.13 -1.10
N LEU A 83 4.44 -5.47 -0.15
CA LEU A 83 5.63 -4.64 -0.37
C LEU A 83 6.82 -5.22 0.38
N ASN A 84 8.03 -4.92 -0.08
CA ASN A 84 9.27 -5.23 0.63
C ASN A 84 9.78 -3.99 1.35
N LEU A 85 10.65 -4.18 2.35
CA LEU A 85 11.25 -3.09 3.10
C LEU A 85 11.86 -2.00 2.22
N LYS A 86 12.59 -2.38 1.16
CA LYS A 86 13.22 -1.44 0.21
C LYS A 86 12.23 -0.57 -0.57
N GLU A 87 10.95 -0.91 -0.54
CA GLU A 87 9.88 -0.18 -1.23
C GLU A 87 9.20 0.82 -0.28
N LEU A 88 9.49 0.74 1.02
CA LEU A 88 8.98 1.63 2.06
C LEU A 88 10.06 2.66 2.44
N LYS A 89 9.61 3.80 2.96
CA LYS A 89 10.46 4.88 3.48
C LYS A 89 10.54 4.84 5.01
N PRO A 90 11.64 5.29 5.64
CA PRO A 90 11.72 5.41 7.09
C PRO A 90 10.66 6.37 7.65
N ILE A 91 10.05 6.06 8.79
CA ILE A 91 9.00 6.91 9.40
C ILE A 91 9.49 8.33 9.76
N SER A 92 10.81 8.53 9.92
CA SER A 92 11.40 9.84 10.19
C SER A 92 11.09 10.89 9.11
N GLU A 93 10.86 10.47 7.87
CA GLU A 93 10.52 11.35 6.75
C GLU A 93 9.01 11.58 6.59
N PHE A 94 8.18 11.00 7.47
CA PHE A 94 6.74 10.96 7.27
C PHE A 94 6.07 12.33 7.45
N ALA A 95 6.43 13.06 8.52
CA ALA A 95 5.85 14.36 8.82
C ALA A 95 6.10 15.38 7.69
N GLU A 96 7.35 15.45 7.21
CA GLU A 96 7.72 16.30 6.08
C GLU A 96 6.91 15.95 4.82
N LYS A 97 6.75 14.65 4.54
CA LYS A 97 5.99 14.21 3.38
C LYS A 97 4.51 14.56 3.48
N LEU A 98 3.91 14.47 4.67
CA LEU A 98 2.53 14.89 4.90
C LEU A 98 2.37 16.40 4.70
N CYS A 99 3.30 17.21 5.24
CA CYS A 99 3.29 18.66 5.00
C CYS A 99 3.35 18.97 3.51
N PHE A 100 4.19 18.28 2.73
CA PHE A 100 4.25 18.48 1.28
C PHE A 100 2.94 18.10 0.55
N ILE A 101 2.23 17.07 1.01
CA ILE A 101 0.98 16.61 0.36
C ILE A 101 -0.20 17.51 0.71
N PHE A 102 -0.26 18.03 1.94
CA PHE A 102 -1.42 18.74 2.48
C PHE A 102 -1.20 20.24 2.72
N ALA A 103 -0.03 20.78 2.36
CA ALA A 103 0.19 22.23 2.28
C ALA A 103 -0.58 22.84 1.12
#